data_AF-A0A920TC44-F1
#
_entry.id   AF-A0A920TC44-F1
#
_cell.length_a   1.000
_cell.length_b   1.000
_cell.length_c   1.000
_cell.angle_alpha   90.00
_cell.angle_beta   90.00
_cell.angle_gamma   90.00
#
_symmetry.space_group_name_H-M   'P 1'
#
loop_
_entity.id
_entity.type
_entity.pdbx_description
1 polymer ?
#
loop_
_entity_poly.entity_id
_entity_poly.type
_entity_poly.pdbx_seq_one_letter_code
_entity_poly.pdbx_strand_id
1 'polypeptide(L)'
;MPIRRFAAATLALFVVGSLLLARTNNQVRSAAAMTTACQAFLETLDEKQAKQCRFAFGDKERLNWHFIPRPRKGLPVKDLEGAPLRAALGLLRSGLSEAGYDQTLNVMSLEEVLYLLEGGNRETRRDRRDPRKYYISIFGKPAATGSWGWRFEGHHISLNYTFVDGKLASTTPEFFGANPGTINAGPGREIRVLGPEEDLARSILTACTPDQEKIAWRSKEAPDDLRGGGVAQPETTAPVGLPVSKMGAAQKKLYADPVDRIPQEHARRCREAATR
;
A
#
# COMPACT_ATOMS: atom_id res chain seq x y z
N MET A 1 -14.82 53.83 42.45
CA MET A 1 -14.16 53.25 41.27
C MET A 1 -13.29 52.08 41.71
N PRO A 2 -13.59 50.85 41.27
CA PRO A 2 -12.50 49.98 40.86
C PRO A 2 -12.78 49.29 39.53
N ILE A 3 -11.86 49.55 38.60
CA ILE A 3 -11.64 48.82 37.36
C ILE A 3 -10.98 47.50 37.74
N ARG A 4 -11.55 46.35 37.33
CA ARG A 4 -10.85 45.06 37.09
C ARG A 4 -11.87 43.93 36.85
N ARG A 5 -12.33 43.74 35.62
CA ARG A 5 -12.78 42.43 35.06
C ARG A 5 -12.86 42.50 33.53
N PHE A 6 -11.73 42.64 32.83
CA PHE A 6 -11.64 42.42 31.38
C PHE A 6 -10.30 41.75 31.05
N ALA A 7 -10.16 40.46 31.38
CA ALA A 7 -8.98 39.68 31.01
C ALA A 7 -9.22 38.16 30.97
N ALA A 8 -10.45 37.69 30.72
CA ALA A 8 -10.75 36.26 30.73
C ALA A 8 -11.63 35.77 29.56
N ALA A 9 -11.77 36.55 28.49
CA ALA A 9 -12.57 36.15 27.31
C ALA A 9 -11.74 35.89 26.05
N THR A 10 -10.45 36.27 26.01
CA THR A 10 -9.63 36.18 24.79
C THR A 10 -8.78 34.90 24.70
N LEU A 11 -8.59 34.16 25.81
CA LEU A 11 -7.77 32.94 25.81
C LEU A 11 -8.56 31.68 25.38
N ALA A 12 -9.89 31.69 25.50
CA ALA A 12 -10.73 30.55 25.14
C ALA A 12 -10.91 30.39 23.61
N LEU A 13 -10.78 31.47 22.83
CA LEU A 13 -10.91 31.39 21.37
C LEU A 13 -9.67 30.81 20.66
N PHE A 14 -8.47 30.94 21.25
CA PHE A 14 -7.25 30.41 20.66
C PHE A 14 -7.08 28.90 20.84
N VAL A 15 -7.64 28.32 21.91
CA VAL A 15 -7.59 26.87 22.16
C VAL A 15 -8.60 26.13 21.29
N VAL A 16 -9.77 26.72 20.99
CA VAL A 16 -10.76 26.10 20.10
C VAL A 16 -10.34 26.21 18.62
N GLY A 17 -9.61 27.26 18.23
CA GLY A 17 -9.08 27.40 16.86
C GLY A 17 -7.96 26.42 16.50
N SER A 18 -7.22 25.91 17.48
CA SER A 18 -6.13 24.95 17.26
C SER A 18 -6.59 23.48 17.33
N LEU A 19 -7.75 23.20 17.94
CA LEU A 19 -8.36 21.86 17.97
C LEU A 19 -9.15 21.51 16.69
N LEU A 20 -9.43 22.49 15.82
CA LEU A 20 -10.11 22.27 14.53
C LEU A 20 -9.15 22.06 13.33
N LEU A 21 -7.84 22.12 13.56
CA LEU A 21 -6.81 21.79 12.56
C LEU A 21 -6.23 20.38 12.71
N ALA A 22 -6.62 19.63 13.75
CA ALA A 22 -6.48 18.18 13.76
C ALA A 22 -7.60 17.51 12.93
N ARG A 23 -7.87 18.04 11.72
CA ARG A 23 -8.26 17.12 10.66
C ARG A 23 -7.04 16.25 10.48
N THR A 24 -7.18 14.95 10.72
CA THR A 24 -6.20 13.95 10.30
C THR A 24 -5.72 14.38 8.92
N ASN A 25 -4.41 14.59 8.79
CA ASN A 25 -3.79 15.05 7.56
C ASN A 25 -3.83 13.90 6.54
N ASN A 26 -5.04 13.49 6.17
CA ASN A 26 -5.39 12.50 5.17
C ASN A 26 -5.43 13.19 3.78
N GLN A 27 -4.62 14.23 3.61
CA GLN A 27 -4.32 14.80 2.31
C GLN A 27 -3.71 13.67 1.49
N VAL A 28 -4.31 13.41 0.32
CA VAL A 28 -3.66 12.65 -0.75
C VAL A 28 -2.25 13.21 -0.88
N ARG A 29 -1.20 12.45 -0.55
CA ARG A 29 0.17 12.91 -0.79
C ARG A 29 0.25 13.16 -2.30
N SER A 30 0.44 14.43 -2.64
CA SER A 30 0.27 14.86 -4.02
C SER A 30 1.31 14.20 -4.93
N ALA A 31 0.99 14.05 -6.21
CA ALA A 31 1.96 13.59 -7.20
C ALA A 31 3.27 14.40 -7.15
N ALA A 32 3.20 15.68 -6.79
CA ALA A 32 4.37 16.51 -6.54
C ALA A 32 5.22 16.01 -5.37
N ALA A 33 4.61 15.68 -4.22
CA ALA A 33 5.34 15.16 -3.06
C ALA A 33 6.08 13.85 -3.38
N MET A 34 5.44 12.94 -4.11
CA MET A 34 6.07 11.69 -4.54
C MET A 34 7.18 11.93 -5.58
N THR A 35 7.00 12.91 -6.47
CA THR A 35 8.05 13.33 -7.42
C THR A 35 9.28 13.82 -6.67
N THR A 36 9.10 14.72 -5.70
CA THR A 36 10.19 15.25 -4.87
C THR A 36 10.89 14.14 -4.07
N ALA A 37 10.13 13.23 -3.45
CA ALA A 37 10.71 12.11 -2.71
C ALA A 37 11.55 11.19 -3.62
N CYS A 38 11.08 10.94 -4.84
CA CYS A 38 11.81 10.12 -5.80
C CYS A 38 13.10 10.81 -6.28
N GLN A 39 13.06 12.13 -6.51
CA GLN A 39 14.24 12.92 -6.88
C GLN A 39 15.28 12.91 -5.74
N ALA A 40 14.84 13.16 -4.51
CA ALA A 40 15.71 13.11 -3.32
C ALA A 40 16.34 11.73 -3.12
N PHE A 41 15.59 10.64 -3.34
CA PHE A 41 16.15 9.28 -3.34
C PHE A 41 17.25 9.12 -4.38
N LEU A 42 16.97 9.51 -5.63
CA LEU A 42 17.94 9.40 -6.73
C LEU A 42 19.21 10.22 -6.51
N GLU A 43 19.14 11.35 -5.81
CA GLU A 43 20.28 12.20 -5.46
C GLU A 43 21.21 11.57 -4.42
N THR A 44 20.72 10.63 -3.62
CA THR A 44 21.53 9.94 -2.61
C THR A 44 22.32 8.76 -3.17
N LEU A 45 21.98 8.29 -4.38
CA LEU A 45 22.54 7.06 -4.95
C LEU A 45 23.88 7.31 -5.63
N ASP A 46 24.80 6.35 -5.48
CA ASP A 46 25.96 6.28 -6.36
C ASP A 46 25.56 5.87 -7.80
N GLU A 47 26.50 5.95 -8.74
CA GLU A 47 26.25 5.65 -10.15
C GLU A 47 25.78 4.20 -10.38
N LYS A 48 26.31 3.24 -9.61
CA LYS A 48 25.96 1.82 -9.75
C LYS A 48 24.54 1.57 -9.25
N GLN A 49 24.20 2.10 -8.09
CA GLN A 49 22.86 2.05 -7.49
C GLN A 49 21.83 2.74 -8.38
N ALA A 50 22.15 3.93 -8.90
CA ALA A 50 21.28 4.67 -9.81
C ALA A 50 21.02 3.89 -11.11
N LYS A 51 22.04 3.22 -11.67
CA LYS A 51 21.88 2.35 -12.85
C LYS A 51 20.99 1.13 -12.56
N GLN A 52 21.05 0.56 -11.37
CA GLN A 52 20.26 -0.62 -11.01
C GLN A 52 18.75 -0.33 -10.89
N CYS A 53 18.36 0.88 -10.47
CA CYS A 53 16.95 1.23 -10.27
C CYS A 53 16.32 1.99 -11.44
N ARG A 54 17.07 2.51 -12.41
CA ARG A 54 16.52 3.34 -13.50
C ARG A 54 16.25 2.52 -14.77
N PHE A 55 15.06 2.73 -15.32
CA PHE A 55 14.57 2.11 -16.56
C PHE A 55 13.93 3.17 -17.45
N ALA A 56 13.84 2.90 -18.75
CA ALA A 56 13.00 3.70 -19.64
C ALA A 56 11.52 3.53 -19.25
N PHE A 57 10.68 4.55 -19.50
CA PHE A 57 9.25 4.46 -19.17
C PHE A 57 8.53 3.32 -19.90
N GLY A 58 8.92 3.07 -21.15
CA GLY A 58 8.39 1.97 -21.99
C GLY A 58 9.07 0.62 -21.76
N ASP A 59 9.96 0.48 -20.76
CA ASP A 59 10.65 -0.78 -20.51
C ASP A 59 9.66 -1.90 -20.11
N LYS A 60 9.87 -3.11 -20.62
CA LYS A 60 9.05 -4.29 -20.29
C LYS A 60 9.08 -4.60 -18.80
N GLU A 61 10.16 -4.23 -18.10
CA GLU A 61 10.29 -4.39 -16.66
C GLU A 61 9.17 -3.68 -15.89
N ARG A 62 8.61 -2.59 -16.45
CA ARG A 62 7.47 -1.87 -15.83
C ARG A 62 6.24 -2.77 -15.63
N LEU A 63 6.08 -3.79 -16.47
CA LEU A 63 4.97 -4.74 -16.40
C LEU A 63 5.37 -6.10 -15.79
N ASN A 64 6.65 -6.30 -15.45
CA ASN A 64 7.18 -7.54 -14.86
C ASN A 64 7.01 -7.56 -13.33
N TRP A 65 5.78 -7.41 -12.86
CA TRP A 65 5.46 -7.46 -11.44
C TRP A 65 5.18 -8.90 -10.98
N HIS A 66 5.55 -9.24 -9.74
CA HIS A 66 5.23 -10.54 -9.14
C HIS A 66 5.34 -10.50 -7.60
N PHE A 67 4.59 -11.37 -6.92
CA PHE A 67 4.59 -11.53 -5.46
C PHE A 67 5.16 -12.88 -4.98
N ILE A 68 6.11 -13.50 -5.69
CA ILE A 68 6.77 -14.74 -5.20
C ILE A 68 8.27 -14.55 -5.05
N PRO A 69 9.01 -15.38 -4.30
CA PRO A 69 10.47 -15.26 -4.26
C PRO A 69 11.05 -15.65 -5.61
N ARG A 70 11.66 -14.68 -6.32
CA ARG A 70 12.31 -14.88 -7.61
C ARG A 70 13.40 -13.81 -7.81
N PRO A 71 14.38 -14.03 -8.70
CA PRO A 71 15.26 -12.97 -9.14
C PRO A 71 14.45 -11.79 -9.70
N ARG A 72 14.81 -10.57 -9.30
CA ARG A 72 14.15 -9.32 -9.69
C ARG A 72 15.18 -8.27 -10.08
N LYS A 73 14.78 -7.36 -10.97
CA LYS A 73 15.53 -6.14 -11.28
C LYS A 73 15.11 -5.01 -10.35
N GLY A 74 15.90 -3.94 -10.35
CA GLY A 74 15.77 -2.82 -9.42
C GLY A 74 16.87 -2.83 -8.37
N LEU A 75 16.92 -1.76 -7.59
CA LEU A 75 17.86 -1.63 -6.47
C LEU A 75 17.24 -2.27 -5.23
N PRO A 76 17.81 -3.36 -4.69
CA PRO A 76 17.29 -3.97 -3.47
C PRO A 76 17.58 -3.11 -2.25
N VAL A 77 16.60 -3.00 -1.35
CA VAL A 77 16.70 -2.25 -0.09
C VAL A 77 17.83 -2.79 0.81
N LYS A 78 18.12 -4.10 0.74
CA LYS A 78 19.21 -4.72 1.53
C LYS A 78 20.59 -4.19 1.16
N ASP A 79 20.76 -3.62 -0.03
CA ASP A 79 22.03 -3.04 -0.51
C ASP A 79 22.12 -1.53 -0.18
N LEU A 80 21.14 -0.99 0.55
CA LEU A 80 21.08 0.41 0.97
C LEU A 80 21.41 0.57 2.45
N GLU A 81 22.20 1.59 2.75
CA GLU A 81 22.52 2.01 4.11
C GLU A 81 22.48 3.55 4.21
N GLY A 82 22.53 4.11 5.42
CA GLY A 82 22.67 5.55 5.62
C GLY A 82 21.61 6.41 4.92
N ALA A 83 22.05 7.40 4.13
CA ALA A 83 21.17 8.34 3.44
C ALA A 83 20.30 7.69 2.34
N PRO A 84 20.86 6.83 1.44
CA PRO A 84 20.07 6.05 0.50
C PRO A 84 18.91 5.28 1.11
N LEU A 85 19.14 4.56 2.22
CA LEU A 85 18.10 3.78 2.88
C LEU A 85 16.98 4.68 3.42
N ARG A 86 17.34 5.79 4.08
CA ARG A 86 16.35 6.75 4.58
C ARG A 86 15.51 7.36 3.45
N ALA A 87 16.13 7.71 2.33
CA ALA A 87 15.44 8.28 1.19
C ALA A 87 14.56 7.25 0.46
N ALA A 88 14.99 5.99 0.37
CA ALA A 88 14.17 4.88 -0.14
C ALA A 88 12.90 4.67 0.68
N LEU A 89 13.02 4.63 2.01
CA LEU A 89 11.87 4.52 2.92
C LEU A 89 10.98 5.78 2.86
N GLY A 90 11.58 6.97 2.67
CA GLY A 90 10.87 8.21 2.43
C GLY A 90 10.03 8.19 1.15
N LEU A 91 10.58 7.66 0.05
CA LEU A 91 9.85 7.44 -1.20
C LEU A 91 8.69 6.45 -0.99
N LEU A 92 8.94 5.32 -0.33
CA LEU A 92 7.90 4.34 -0.03
C LEU A 92 6.75 4.98 0.77
N ARG A 93 7.08 5.70 1.86
CA ARG A 93 6.11 6.42 2.69
C ARG A 93 5.38 7.51 1.91
N SER A 94 5.98 8.09 0.86
CA SER A 94 5.33 9.13 0.05
C SER A 94 4.13 8.62 -0.76
N GLY A 95 4.10 7.34 -1.12
CA GLY A 95 3.00 6.73 -1.86
C GLY A 95 1.87 6.18 -0.99
N LEU A 96 2.06 6.14 0.33
CA LEU A 96 1.16 5.47 1.28
C LEU A 96 0.64 6.47 2.33
N SER A 97 -0.49 6.12 2.94
CA SER A 97 -0.87 6.66 4.24
C SER A 97 0.11 6.19 5.32
N GLU A 98 0.05 6.79 6.52
CA GLU A 98 0.85 6.32 7.66
C GLU A 98 0.55 4.86 8.01
N ALA A 99 -0.73 4.51 8.13
CA ALA A 99 -1.12 3.13 8.43
C ALA A 99 -0.77 2.16 7.28
N GLY A 100 -0.82 2.59 6.02
CA GLY A 100 -0.38 1.76 4.88
C GLY A 100 1.14 1.56 4.84
N TYR A 101 1.91 2.57 5.27
CA TYR A 101 3.36 2.45 5.44
C TYR A 101 3.70 1.46 6.56
N ASP A 102 3.07 1.60 7.73
CA ASP A 102 3.25 0.66 8.84
C ASP A 102 2.83 -0.76 8.46
N GLN A 103 1.72 -0.90 7.73
CA GLN A 103 1.26 -2.17 7.17
C GLN A 103 2.31 -2.80 6.25
N THR A 104 2.93 -1.99 5.38
CA THR A 104 3.99 -2.44 4.48
C THR A 104 5.19 -2.97 5.27
N LEU A 105 5.64 -2.24 6.30
CA LEU A 105 6.75 -2.68 7.16
C LEU A 105 6.40 -3.95 7.93
N ASN A 106 5.17 -4.07 8.43
CA ASN A 106 4.71 -5.27 9.13
C ASN A 106 4.72 -6.49 8.20
N VAL A 107 4.23 -6.36 6.96
CA VAL A 107 4.30 -7.42 5.95
C VAL A 107 5.76 -7.78 5.62
N MET A 108 6.64 -6.79 5.44
CA MET A 108 8.07 -7.04 5.21
C MET A 108 8.70 -7.83 6.37
N SER A 109 8.31 -7.54 7.61
CA SER A 109 8.84 -8.21 8.79
C SER A 109 8.42 -9.68 8.91
N LEU A 110 7.32 -10.10 8.25
CA LEU A 110 6.92 -11.51 8.20
C LEU A 110 7.96 -12.41 7.54
N GLU A 111 8.85 -11.87 6.70
CA GLU A 111 9.98 -12.65 6.18
C GLU A 111 10.89 -13.16 7.31
N GLU A 112 11.02 -12.43 8.42
CA GLU A 112 11.78 -12.93 9.57
C GLU A 112 11.04 -14.05 10.31
N VAL A 113 9.71 -13.95 10.42
CA VAL A 113 8.88 -15.02 10.99
C VAL A 113 9.00 -16.29 10.15
N LEU A 114 8.89 -16.17 8.83
CA LEU A 114 9.09 -17.30 7.91
C LEU A 114 10.51 -17.86 7.99
N TYR A 115 11.53 -17.00 8.12
CA TYR A 115 12.90 -17.45 8.33
C TYR A 115 13.02 -18.32 9.60
N LEU A 116 12.29 -18.01 10.67
CA LEU A 116 12.32 -18.79 11.91
C LEU A 116 11.48 -20.08 11.83
N LEU A 117 10.33 -20.03 11.16
CA LEU A 117 9.39 -21.17 11.07
C LEU A 117 9.81 -22.21 10.04
N GLU A 118 10.38 -21.79 8.92
CA GLU A 118 10.75 -22.71 7.84
C GLU A 118 12.02 -23.49 8.19
N GLY A 119 12.00 -24.80 7.96
CA GLY A 119 13.17 -25.67 8.08
C GLY A 119 14.10 -25.63 6.85
N GLY A 120 15.26 -26.26 6.96
CA GLY A 120 16.24 -26.40 5.86
C GLY A 120 17.52 -25.59 6.04
N ASN A 121 18.38 -25.60 5.02
CA ASN A 121 19.69 -24.95 5.05
C ASN A 121 19.56 -23.45 5.40
N ARG A 122 20.34 -23.00 6.38
CA ARG A 122 20.27 -21.64 6.94
C ARG A 122 20.58 -20.56 5.90
N GLU A 123 21.61 -20.74 5.10
CA GLU A 123 22.06 -19.76 4.10
C GLU A 123 21.01 -19.60 3.00
N THR A 124 20.51 -20.73 2.48
CA THR A 124 19.44 -20.73 1.47
C THR A 124 18.16 -20.08 2.01
N ARG A 125 17.79 -20.39 3.26
CA ARG A 125 16.64 -19.75 3.92
C ARG A 125 16.82 -18.25 4.09
N ARG A 126 17.99 -17.79 4.55
CA ARG A 126 18.24 -16.34 4.73
C ARG A 126 18.28 -15.59 3.40
N ASP A 127 18.81 -16.19 2.33
CA ASP A 127 18.72 -15.54 1.03
C ASP A 127 17.26 -15.43 0.57
N ARG A 128 16.44 -16.47 0.76
CA ARG A 128 15.04 -16.45 0.35
C ARG A 128 14.18 -15.52 1.19
N ARG A 129 14.34 -15.59 2.51
CA ARG A 129 13.61 -14.84 3.52
C ARG A 129 14.53 -13.74 3.97
N ASP A 130 14.33 -12.49 3.57
CA ASP A 130 15.04 -11.33 4.11
C ASP A 130 14.06 -10.14 4.08
N PRO A 131 13.74 -9.52 5.24
CA PRO A 131 12.83 -8.38 5.30
C PRO A 131 13.23 -7.20 4.42
N ARG A 132 14.49 -7.11 3.99
CA ARG A 132 15.01 -6.05 3.11
C ARG A 132 15.19 -6.51 1.66
N LYS A 133 14.79 -7.72 1.27
CA LYS A 133 14.81 -8.21 -0.13
C LYS A 133 13.59 -7.72 -0.92
N TYR A 134 13.40 -6.41 -0.89
CA TYR A 134 12.42 -5.63 -1.65
C TYR A 134 13.17 -4.67 -2.55
N TYR A 135 12.61 -4.35 -3.72
CA TYR A 135 13.31 -3.68 -4.81
C TYR A 135 12.59 -2.40 -5.20
N ILE A 136 13.38 -1.34 -5.42
CA ILE A 136 12.89 -0.08 -5.99
C ILE A 136 13.28 -0.02 -7.47
N SER A 137 12.30 0.24 -8.32
CA SER A 137 12.49 0.50 -9.75
C SER A 137 11.80 1.81 -10.13
N ILE A 138 12.46 2.61 -10.96
CA ILE A 138 12.01 3.93 -11.43
C ILE A 138 12.00 3.91 -12.95
N PHE A 139 10.87 4.24 -13.54
CA PHE A 139 10.60 4.19 -14.97
C PHE A 139 10.45 5.60 -15.51
N GLY A 140 11.33 6.01 -16.42
CA GLY A 140 11.37 7.38 -16.93
C GLY A 140 12.04 8.36 -15.96
N LYS A 141 11.84 9.66 -16.19
CA LYS A 141 12.42 10.73 -15.38
C LYS A 141 11.35 11.35 -14.47
N PRO A 142 11.50 11.30 -13.13
CA PRO A 142 10.58 11.98 -12.21
C PRO A 142 10.54 13.48 -12.50
N ALA A 143 9.37 13.96 -12.93
CA ALA A 143 9.12 15.34 -13.33
C ALA A 143 7.63 15.69 -13.26
N ALA A 144 7.33 16.99 -13.29
CA ALA A 144 5.97 17.51 -13.34
C ALA A 144 5.32 17.41 -14.74
N THR A 145 6.11 17.09 -15.77
CA THR A 145 5.65 16.93 -17.16
C THR A 145 6.11 15.59 -17.72
N GLY A 146 5.38 15.07 -18.71
CA GLY A 146 5.65 13.77 -19.29
C GLY A 146 5.22 12.61 -18.40
N SER A 147 5.69 11.41 -18.72
CA SER A 147 5.31 10.18 -18.01
C SER A 147 6.50 9.56 -17.27
N TRP A 148 6.25 9.21 -16.02
CA TRP A 148 7.19 8.46 -15.20
C TRP A 148 6.44 7.58 -14.20
N GLY A 149 7.14 6.67 -13.57
CA GLY A 149 6.56 5.84 -12.53
C GLY A 149 7.63 5.21 -11.66
N TRP A 150 7.18 4.58 -10.58
CA TRP A 150 8.06 3.77 -9.74
C TRP A 150 7.30 2.58 -9.17
N ARG A 151 8.06 1.55 -8.83
CA ARG A 151 7.57 0.30 -8.24
C ARG A 151 8.39 -0.04 -7.01
N PHE A 152 7.71 -0.50 -5.97
CA PHE A 152 8.30 -1.15 -4.81
C PHE A 152 7.74 -2.55 -4.68
N GLU A 153 8.59 -3.57 -4.76
CA GLU A 153 8.13 -4.95 -4.84
C GLU A 153 9.06 -5.95 -4.15
N GLY A 154 8.47 -7.00 -3.58
CA GLY A 154 9.18 -8.17 -3.06
C GLY A 154 8.21 -9.34 -2.91
N HIS A 155 8.51 -10.27 -2.00
CA HIS A 155 7.74 -11.49 -1.84
C HIS A 155 6.26 -11.23 -1.50
N HIS A 156 5.92 -10.31 -0.59
CA HIS A 156 4.51 -10.09 -0.21
C HIS A 156 3.98 -8.68 -0.46
N ILE A 157 4.70 -7.87 -1.23
CA ILE A 157 4.31 -6.50 -1.57
C ILE A 157 4.55 -6.27 -3.05
N SER A 158 3.59 -5.67 -3.74
CA SER A 158 3.81 -5.01 -5.03
C SER A 158 3.03 -3.70 -5.04
N LEU A 159 3.73 -2.57 -5.11
CA LEU A 159 3.16 -1.23 -5.17
C LEU A 159 3.65 -0.56 -6.44
N ASN A 160 2.72 -0.07 -7.27
CA ASN A 160 3.04 0.52 -8.56
C ASN A 160 2.41 1.90 -8.67
N TYR A 161 3.19 2.89 -9.11
CA TYR A 161 2.70 4.25 -9.29
C TYR A 161 3.10 4.75 -10.67
N THR A 162 2.12 5.28 -11.42
CA THR A 162 2.33 5.89 -12.72
C THR A 162 1.82 7.32 -12.70
N PHE A 163 2.64 8.23 -13.20
CA PHE A 163 2.38 9.66 -13.32
C PHE A 163 2.35 10.08 -14.77
N VAL A 164 1.40 10.95 -15.11
CA VAL A 164 1.29 11.60 -16.42
C VAL A 164 1.03 13.07 -16.20
N ASP A 165 1.91 13.92 -16.70
CA ASP A 165 1.82 15.39 -16.63
C ASP A 165 1.53 15.89 -15.21
N GLY A 166 2.32 15.39 -14.26
CA GLY A 166 2.28 15.80 -12.85
C GLY A 166 1.06 15.28 -12.10
N LYS A 167 0.26 14.40 -12.69
CA LYS A 167 -0.91 13.78 -12.05
C LYS A 167 -0.66 12.30 -11.82
N LEU A 168 -1.14 11.77 -10.70
CA LEU A 168 -1.15 10.33 -10.44
C LEU A 168 -2.20 9.66 -11.33
N ALA A 169 -1.75 8.92 -12.33
CA ALA A 169 -2.60 8.27 -13.33
C ALA A 169 -3.05 6.88 -12.91
N SER A 170 -2.17 6.11 -12.24
CA SER A 170 -2.47 4.75 -11.79
C SER A 170 -1.69 4.37 -10.54
N THR A 171 -2.30 3.58 -9.66
CA THR A 171 -1.68 2.94 -8.49
C THR A 171 -1.67 1.40 -8.57
N THR A 172 -2.03 0.83 -9.73
CA THR A 172 -2.19 -0.63 -9.90
C THR A 172 -1.12 -1.21 -10.84
N PRO A 173 -0.73 -2.50 -10.66
CA PRO A 173 -1.23 -3.43 -9.65
C PRO A 173 -0.75 -3.08 -8.23
N GLU A 174 -1.56 -3.47 -7.26
CA GLU A 174 -1.31 -3.25 -5.85
C GLU A 174 -1.56 -4.56 -5.10
N PHE A 175 -0.61 -5.02 -4.32
CA PHE A 175 -0.70 -6.30 -3.62
C PHE A 175 -0.06 -6.22 -2.24
N PHE A 176 -0.79 -6.75 -1.26
CA PHE A 176 -0.32 -7.05 0.09
C PHE A 176 -0.67 -8.52 0.39
N GLY A 177 0.34 -9.30 0.76
CA GLY A 177 0.19 -10.67 1.24
C GLY A 177 0.63 -10.79 2.69
N ALA A 178 0.08 -11.76 3.42
CA ALA A 178 0.56 -12.13 4.73
C ALA A 178 0.74 -13.64 4.80
N ASN A 179 1.97 -14.08 5.01
CA ASN A 179 2.29 -15.46 5.32
C ASN A 179 3.33 -15.49 6.45
N PRO A 180 3.01 -16.06 7.62
CA PRO A 180 1.71 -16.62 7.98
C PRO A 180 0.62 -15.53 8.10
N GLY A 181 -0.64 -15.89 7.79
CA GLY A 181 -1.78 -14.97 7.96
C GLY A 181 -2.11 -14.68 9.44
N THR A 182 -1.79 -15.64 10.31
CA THR A 182 -1.95 -15.58 11.77
C THR A 182 -0.68 -16.09 12.45
N ILE A 183 -0.18 -15.34 13.43
CA ILE A 183 0.94 -15.76 14.28
C ILE A 183 0.42 -15.99 15.69
N ASN A 184 0.74 -17.15 16.28
CA ASN A 184 0.46 -17.43 17.68
C ASN A 184 1.36 -16.55 18.57
N ALA A 185 0.74 -15.71 19.40
CA ALA A 185 1.43 -14.79 20.32
C ALA A 185 1.28 -15.22 21.80
N GLY A 186 1.02 -16.50 22.05
CA GLY A 186 0.77 -17.08 23.38
C GLY A 186 -0.73 -17.31 23.67
N PRO A 187 -1.06 -17.78 24.88
CA PRO A 187 -2.43 -18.19 25.21
C PRO A 187 -3.48 -17.10 24.93
N GLY A 188 -4.42 -17.40 24.03
CA GLY A 188 -5.52 -16.50 23.66
C GLY A 188 -5.11 -15.26 22.85
N ARG A 189 -3.88 -15.20 22.30
CA ARG A 189 -3.38 -14.04 21.58
C ARG A 189 -2.86 -14.42 20.20
N GLU A 190 -3.22 -13.62 19.22
CA GLU A 190 -2.82 -13.80 17.83
C GLU A 190 -2.43 -12.46 17.20
N ILE A 191 -1.47 -12.50 16.27
CA ILE A 191 -1.13 -11.36 15.41
C ILE A 191 -1.64 -11.69 14.01
N ARG A 192 -2.52 -10.82 13.49
CA ARG A 192 -3.04 -10.90 12.12
C ARG A 192 -2.66 -9.62 11.38
N VAL A 193 -1.58 -9.68 10.60
CA VAL A 193 -1.03 -8.50 9.92
C VAL A 193 -2.08 -7.86 9.01
N LEU A 194 -2.77 -8.64 8.18
CA LEU A 194 -3.89 -8.18 7.32
C LEU A 194 -5.28 -8.48 7.90
N GLY A 195 -5.37 -8.63 9.23
CA GLY A 195 -6.61 -9.03 9.91
C GLY A 195 -7.79 -8.06 9.67
N PRO A 196 -7.62 -6.74 9.84
CA PRO A 196 -8.70 -5.77 9.61
C PRO A 196 -9.23 -5.78 8.18
N GLU A 197 -8.37 -5.92 7.17
CA GLU A 197 -8.76 -6.02 5.77
C GLU A 197 -9.56 -7.30 5.51
N GLU A 198 -9.12 -8.42 6.07
CA GLU A 198 -9.82 -9.70 6.00
C GLU A 198 -11.20 -9.63 6.68
N ASP A 199 -11.26 -9.06 7.88
CA ASP A 199 -12.50 -8.92 8.66
C ASP A 199 -13.50 -7.99 7.97
N LEU A 200 -13.03 -6.91 7.33
CA LEU A 200 -13.86 -6.03 6.53
C LEU A 200 -14.44 -6.75 5.32
N ALA A 201 -13.60 -7.48 4.55
CA ALA A 201 -14.05 -8.25 3.40
C ALA A 201 -15.08 -9.31 3.80
N ARG A 202 -14.86 -10.02 4.91
CA ARG A 202 -15.80 -10.98 5.48
C ARG A 202 -17.10 -10.32 5.91
N SER A 203 -17.04 -9.14 6.54
CA SER A 203 -18.23 -8.39 6.98
C SER A 203 -19.12 -7.96 5.80
N ILE A 204 -18.52 -7.55 4.68
CA ILE A 204 -19.28 -7.22 3.46
C ILE A 204 -20.02 -8.45 2.91
N LEU A 205 -19.37 -9.61 2.92
CA LEU A 205 -19.96 -10.88 2.47
C LEU A 205 -21.06 -11.35 3.42
N THR A 206 -20.84 -11.35 4.73
CA THR A 206 -21.84 -11.73 5.74
C THR A 206 -23.05 -10.80 5.76
N ALA A 207 -22.89 -9.56 5.29
CA ALA A 207 -23.99 -8.61 5.13
C ALA A 207 -24.80 -8.81 3.84
N CYS A 208 -24.49 -9.83 3.02
CA CYS A 208 -25.28 -10.15 1.84
C CYS A 208 -26.65 -10.73 2.21
N THR A 209 -27.68 -10.32 1.48
CA THR A 209 -28.97 -11.02 1.45
C THR A 209 -28.86 -12.34 0.67
N PRO A 210 -29.81 -13.29 0.83
CA PRO A 210 -29.78 -14.55 0.07
C PRO A 210 -29.71 -14.37 -1.45
N ASP A 211 -30.27 -13.29 -2.01
CA ASP A 211 -30.17 -13.01 -3.44
C ASP A 211 -28.83 -12.38 -3.84
N GLN A 212 -28.23 -11.58 -2.96
CA GLN A 212 -26.87 -11.07 -3.17
C GLN A 212 -25.82 -12.17 -3.04
N GLU A 213 -26.02 -13.15 -2.14
CA GLU A 213 -25.12 -14.29 -1.98
C GLU A 213 -24.99 -15.10 -3.29
N LYS A 214 -26.10 -15.32 -4.00
CA LYS A 214 -26.11 -16.03 -5.29
C LYS A 214 -25.23 -15.37 -6.37
N ILE A 215 -24.96 -14.07 -6.25
CA ILE A 215 -24.11 -13.31 -7.19
C ILE A 215 -22.71 -13.02 -6.63
N ALA A 216 -22.57 -12.85 -5.32
CA ALA A 216 -21.31 -12.58 -4.65
C ALA A 216 -20.46 -13.85 -4.47
N TRP A 217 -21.07 -14.97 -4.06
CA TRP A 217 -20.38 -16.24 -3.89
C TRP A 217 -20.22 -16.97 -5.22
N ARG A 218 -19.00 -16.96 -5.75
CA ARG A 218 -18.68 -17.53 -7.07
C ARG A 218 -18.32 -19.01 -7.03
N SER A 219 -17.75 -19.46 -5.93
CA SER A 219 -17.33 -20.84 -5.71
C SER A 219 -17.42 -21.15 -4.22
N LYS A 220 -17.73 -22.41 -3.90
CA LYS A 220 -17.63 -22.93 -2.53
C LYS A 220 -16.18 -23.29 -2.17
N GLU A 221 -15.36 -23.55 -3.18
CA GLU A 221 -13.94 -23.80 -3.05
C GLU A 221 -13.17 -22.52 -3.36
N ALA A 222 -12.30 -22.11 -2.44
CA ALA A 222 -11.38 -21.01 -2.70
C ALA A 222 -10.37 -21.44 -3.77
N PRO A 223 -9.98 -20.54 -4.70
CA PRO A 223 -8.93 -20.85 -5.66
C PRO A 223 -7.58 -21.04 -4.95
N ASP A 224 -6.70 -21.84 -5.54
CA ASP A 224 -5.35 -22.10 -5.01
C ASP A 224 -4.47 -20.83 -4.97
N ASP A 225 -4.76 -19.85 -5.83
CA ASP A 225 -4.05 -18.57 -5.91
C ASP A 225 -4.97 -17.45 -6.46
N LEU A 226 -4.44 -16.23 -6.52
CA LEU A 226 -5.06 -15.07 -7.13
C LEU A 226 -5.35 -15.32 -8.62
N ARG A 227 -6.54 -14.90 -9.06
CA ARG A 227 -6.88 -14.90 -10.48
C ARG A 227 -5.93 -13.97 -11.25
N GLY A 228 -5.20 -14.52 -12.21
CA GLY A 228 -4.23 -13.75 -13.00
C GLY A 228 -2.99 -13.31 -12.22
N GLY A 229 -2.64 -14.01 -11.13
CA GLY A 229 -1.44 -13.72 -10.34
C GLY A 229 -0.18 -13.67 -11.19
N GLY A 230 0.59 -12.58 -11.09
CA GLY A 230 1.86 -12.40 -11.80
C GLY A 230 1.74 -12.19 -13.32
N VAL A 231 0.53 -12.05 -13.86
CA VAL A 231 0.33 -11.75 -15.29
C VAL A 231 0.51 -10.24 -15.53
N ALA A 232 1.34 -9.88 -16.51
CA ALA A 232 1.68 -8.49 -16.83
C ALA A 232 0.45 -7.58 -17.07
N GLN A 233 -0.62 -8.14 -17.65
CA GLN A 233 -1.93 -7.51 -17.82
C GLN A 233 -3.00 -8.52 -17.40
N PRO A 234 -3.89 -8.18 -16.45
CA PRO A 234 -4.97 -9.08 -16.09
C PRO A 234 -5.94 -9.26 -17.26
N GLU A 235 -6.61 -10.41 -17.31
CA GLU A 235 -7.70 -10.62 -18.27
C GLU A 235 -8.82 -9.59 -18.04
N THR A 236 -9.18 -8.85 -19.07
CA THR A 236 -10.21 -7.80 -19.03
C THR A 236 -11.62 -8.36 -19.28
N THR A 237 -11.95 -9.48 -18.65
CA THR A 237 -13.31 -10.02 -18.68
C THR A 237 -14.27 -9.07 -17.97
N ALA A 238 -15.57 -9.13 -18.33
CA ALA A 238 -16.60 -8.36 -17.63
C ALA A 238 -16.50 -8.58 -16.11
N PRO A 239 -16.59 -7.53 -15.28
CA PRO A 239 -16.56 -7.68 -13.83
C PRO A 239 -17.65 -8.64 -13.36
N VAL A 240 -17.27 -9.50 -12.43
CA VAL A 240 -18.13 -10.55 -11.89
C VAL A 240 -18.26 -10.34 -10.38
N GLY A 241 -19.47 -10.45 -9.85
CA GLY A 241 -19.76 -10.33 -8.42
C GLY A 241 -20.91 -9.37 -8.12
N LEU A 242 -21.06 -9.00 -6.85
CA LEU A 242 -22.01 -8.00 -6.40
C LEU A 242 -21.48 -6.59 -6.72
N PRO A 243 -22.08 -5.83 -7.65
CA PRO A 243 -21.67 -4.45 -7.88
C PRO A 243 -22.07 -3.58 -6.69
N VAL A 244 -21.26 -2.55 -6.40
CA VAL A 244 -21.50 -1.61 -5.30
C VAL A 244 -22.88 -0.95 -5.41
N SER A 245 -23.38 -0.69 -6.62
CA SER A 245 -24.71 -0.13 -6.86
C SER A 245 -25.86 -1.03 -6.37
N LYS A 246 -25.62 -2.35 -6.23
CA LYS A 246 -26.59 -3.32 -5.68
C LYS A 246 -26.34 -3.67 -4.21
N MET A 247 -25.36 -3.03 -3.56
CA MET A 247 -25.13 -3.19 -2.13
C MET A 247 -26.16 -2.41 -1.30
N GLY A 248 -26.55 -2.97 -0.16
CA GLY A 248 -27.37 -2.28 0.83
C GLY A 248 -26.59 -1.18 1.57
N ALA A 249 -27.28 -0.33 2.34
CA ALA A 249 -26.66 0.79 3.04
C ALA A 249 -25.53 0.36 4.00
N ALA A 250 -25.72 -0.76 4.72
CA ALA A 250 -24.69 -1.31 5.61
C ALA A 250 -23.43 -1.75 4.85
N GLN A 251 -23.60 -2.47 3.72
CA GLN A 251 -22.50 -2.89 2.86
C GLN A 251 -21.78 -1.71 2.22
N LYS A 252 -22.51 -0.70 1.72
CA LYS A 252 -21.91 0.53 1.18
C LYS A 252 -21.10 1.28 2.24
N LYS A 253 -21.58 1.32 3.49
CA LYS A 253 -20.84 1.91 4.61
C LYS A 253 -19.52 1.16 4.86
N LEU A 254 -19.56 -0.17 4.91
CA LEU A 254 -18.36 -1.02 5.05
C LEU A 254 -17.40 -0.84 3.86
N TYR A 255 -17.91 -0.84 2.63
CA TYR A 255 -17.09 -0.66 1.43
C TYR A 255 -16.46 0.74 1.35
N ALA A 256 -17.17 1.76 1.83
CA ALA A 256 -16.67 3.13 1.92
C ALA A 256 -15.70 3.33 3.08
N ASP A 257 -15.69 2.42 4.07
CA ASP A 257 -14.77 2.44 5.21
C ASP A 257 -13.37 2.15 4.67
N PRO A 258 -12.60 3.21 4.40
CA PRO A 258 -11.25 3.01 3.94
C PRO A 258 -10.52 2.56 5.18
N VAL A 259 -10.21 1.27 5.29
CA VAL A 259 -9.14 0.87 6.18
C VAL A 259 -7.98 1.80 5.82
N ASP A 260 -7.48 2.59 6.77
CA ASP A 260 -6.49 3.66 6.55
C ASP A 260 -5.18 3.16 5.91
N ARG A 261 -5.13 1.90 5.46
CA ARG A 261 -4.02 1.07 5.05
C ARG A 261 -3.94 0.83 3.54
N ILE A 262 -4.95 1.24 2.76
CA ILE A 262 -4.85 1.28 1.29
C ILE A 262 -4.32 2.65 0.80
N PRO A 263 -3.59 2.74 -0.33
CA PRO A 263 -3.20 3.99 -0.96
C PRO A 263 -4.39 4.91 -1.07
N GLN A 264 -4.18 6.18 -0.74
CA GLN A 264 -5.26 7.16 -0.57
C GLN A 264 -6.12 7.32 -1.83
N GLU A 265 -5.55 7.07 -3.01
CA GLU A 265 -6.25 7.06 -4.29
C GLU A 265 -7.20 5.86 -4.44
N HIS A 266 -6.79 4.66 -4.03
CA HIS A 266 -7.68 3.49 -3.98
C HIS A 266 -8.83 3.76 -2.99
N ALA A 267 -8.49 4.27 -1.80
CA ALA A 267 -9.47 4.67 -0.80
C ALA A 267 -10.50 5.66 -1.35
N ARG A 268 -10.04 6.64 -2.13
CA ARG A 268 -10.90 7.63 -2.79
C ARG A 268 -11.84 6.98 -3.79
N ARG A 269 -11.34 6.08 -4.65
CA ARG A 269 -12.15 5.35 -5.62
C ARG A 269 -13.23 4.50 -4.95
N CYS A 270 -12.90 3.85 -3.83
CA CYS A 270 -13.89 3.10 -3.04
C CYS A 270 -15.01 4.01 -2.52
N ARG A 271 -14.65 5.16 -1.94
CA ARG A 271 -15.63 6.16 -1.48
C ARG A 271 -16.51 6.69 -2.62
N GLU A 272 -15.90 7.06 -3.75
CA GLU A 272 -16.65 7.55 -4.92
C GLU A 272 -17.63 6.49 -5.45
N ALA A 273 -17.21 5.21 -5.50
CA ALA A 273 -18.08 4.11 -5.94
C ALA A 273 -19.23 3.85 -4.96
N ALA A 274 -19.00 3.99 -3.65
CA ALA A 274 -20.04 3.81 -2.62
C ALA A 274 -21.16 4.87 -2.69
N THR A 275 -20.85 6.06 -3.22
CA THR A 275 -21.83 7.16 -3.37
C THR A 275 -22.68 7.08 -4.64
N ARG A 276 -22.37 6.16 -5.55
CA ARG A 276 -23.16 5.88 -6.77
C ARG A 276 -24.20 4.79 -6.49
#